data_AF-A0A519EMF7-F1
#
_entry.id   AF-A0A519EMF7-F1
#
_cell.length_a   1.000
_cell.length_b   1.000
_cell.length_c   1.000
_cell.angle_alpha   90.00
_cell.angle_beta   90.00
_cell.angle_gamma   90.00
#
_symmetry.space_group_name_H-M   'P 1'
#
loop_
_entity.id
_entity.type
_entity.pdbx_description
1 polymer ?
#
loop_
_entity_poly.entity_id
_entity_poly.type
_entity_poly.pdbx_seq_one_letter_code
_entity_poly.pdbx_strand_id
1 'polypeptide(L)' 'LEPAALQFLHTAAGRLGWSARSTHRALKVARTIADLAGAEGVQTAHVAEAVQYRRALR' A
#
# COMPACT_ATOMS: atom_id res chain seq x y z
N LEU A 1 4.37 7.36 7.41
CA LEU A 1 4.36 6.88 6.00
C LEU A 1 5.47 7.62 5.31
N GLU A 2 6.42 6.90 4.73
CA GLU A 2 7.52 7.53 3.99
C GLU A 2 7.00 8.27 2.75
N PRO A 3 7.58 9.43 2.37
CA PRO A 3 7.16 10.16 1.17
C PRO A 3 7.22 9.32 -0.10
N ALA A 4 8.22 8.44 -0.22
CA ALA A 4 8.37 7.53 -1.35
C ALA A 4 7.25 6.48 -1.41
N ALA A 5 6.82 5.97 -0.25
CA ALA A 5 5.72 5.01 -0.16
C ALA A 5 4.37 5.63 -0.56
N LEU A 6 4.16 6.90 -0.20
CA LEU A 6 2.97 7.66 -0.60
C LEU A 6 2.93 7.90 -2.13
N GLN A 7 4.04 8.31 -2.73
CA GLN A 7 4.14 8.50 -4.18
C GLN A 7 3.91 7.20 -4.95
N PHE A 8 4.45 6.09 -4.45
CA PHE A 8 4.23 4.77 -5.03
C PHE A 8 2.74 4.37 -4.96
N LEU A 9 2.10 4.58 -3.80
CA LEU A 9 0.67 4.28 -3.62
C LEU A 9 -0.20 5.07 -4.60
N HIS A 10 0.06 6.37 -4.79
CA HIS A 10 -0.68 7.20 -5.73
C HIS A 10 -0.47 6.75 -7.18
N THR A 11 0.77 6.42 -7.55
CA THR A 11 1.09 5.92 -8.89
C THR A 11 0.38 4.58 -9.16
N ALA A 12 0.43 3.65 -8.20
CA ALA A 12 -0.24 2.37 -8.30
C ALA A 12 -1.77 2.54 -8.38
N ALA A 13 -2.34 3.43 -7.56
CA ALA A 13 -3.78 3.72 -7.58
C ALA A 13 -4.24 4.27 -8.93
N GLY A 14 -3.48 5.20 -9.53
CA GLY A 14 -3.77 5.73 -10.87
C GLY A 14 -3.69 4.66 -11.95
N ARG A 15 -2.64 3.83 -11.95
CA ARG A 15 -2.47 2.75 -12.94
C ARG A 15 -3.52 1.64 -12.82
N LEU A 16 -3.98 1.34 -11.60
CA LEU A 16 -4.94 0.28 -11.33
C LEU A 16 -6.40 0.77 -11.33
N GLY A 17 -6.65 2.06 -11.60
CA GLY A 17 -7.98 2.65 -11.58
C GLY A 17 -8.66 2.56 -10.21
N TRP A 18 -7.88 2.65 -9.13
CA TRP A 18 -8.42 2.54 -7.77
C TRP A 18 -9.10 3.83 -7.33
N SER A 19 -10.31 3.70 -6.78
CA SER A 19 -10.96 4.78 -6.04
C SER A 19 -10.21 5.10 -4.74
N ALA A 20 -10.46 6.28 -4.17
CA ALA A 20 -9.93 6.67 -2.86
C ALA A 20 -10.18 5.60 -1.78
N ARG A 21 -11.35 4.95 -1.80
CA ARG A 21 -11.68 3.85 -0.87
C ARG A 21 -10.78 2.62 -1.08
N SER A 22 -10.52 2.27 -2.34
CA SER A 22 -9.62 1.17 -2.70
C SER A 22 -8.19 1.43 -2.25
N THR A 23 -7.69 2.65 -2.50
CA THR A 23 -6.38 3.12 -2.06
C THR A 23 -6.25 3.10 -0.53
N HIS A 24 -7.27 3.58 0.17
CA HIS A 24 -7.30 3.56 1.63
C HIS A 24 -7.27 2.13 2.20
N ARG A 25 -7.99 1.18 1.58
CA ARG A 25 -7.92 -0.24 1.98
C ARG A 25 -6.53 -0.83 1.78
N ALA A 26 -5.85 -0.53 0.68
CA ALA A 26 -4.47 -0.97 0.46
C ALA A 26 -3.52 -0.39 1.52
N LEU A 27 -3.71 0.89 1.89
CA LEU A 27 -2.92 1.52 2.95
C LEU A 27 -3.17 0.90 4.34
N LYS A 28 -4.36 0.36 4.62
CA LYS A 28 -4.60 -0.40 5.86
C LYS A 28 -3.79 -1.68 5.90
N VAL A 29 -3.76 -2.43 4.79
CA VAL A 29 -2.97 -3.67 4.69
C VAL A 29 -1.48 -3.35 4.80
N ALA A 30 -0.99 -2.31 4.12
CA ALA A 30 0.41 -1.89 4.20
C ALA A 30 0.84 -1.51 5.62
N ARG A 31 -0.07 -0.93 6.43
CA ARG A 31 0.19 -0.67 7.86
C ARG A 31 0.36 -1.96 8.65
N THR A 32 -0.56 -2.91 8.49
CA THR A 32 -0.44 -4.22 9.13
C THR A 32 0.86 -4.94 8.75
N ILE A 33 1.27 -4.88 7.48
CA ILE A 33 2.55 -5.47 7.04
C ILE A 33 3.74 -4.78 7.72
N ALA A 34 3.74 -3.44 7.78
CA ALA A 34 4.79 -2.69 8.47
C ALA A 34 4.85 -3.03 9.96
N ASP A 35 3.69 -3.15 10.61
CA ASP A 35 3.57 -3.51 12.02
C ASP A 35 4.14 -4.92 12.27
N LEU A 36 3.81 -5.89 11.41
CA LEU A 36 4.35 -7.26 11.48
C LEU A 36 5.86 -7.33 11.21
N ALA A 37 6.38 -6.43 10.37
CA ALA A 37 7.80 -6.32 10.09
C ALA A 37 8.58 -5.56 11.18
N GLY A 38 7.91 -4.99 12.19
CA GLY A 38 8.53 -4.17 13.22
C GLY A 38 9.13 -2.86 12.69
N ALA A 39 8.64 -2.37 11.55
CA ALA A 39 9.15 -1.15 10.93
C ALA A 39 8.54 0.11 11.58
N GLU A 40 9.38 1.12 11.85
CA GLU A 40 8.93 2.40 12.42
C GLU A 40 7.98 3.18 11.49
N GLY A 41 7.96 2.84 10.20
CA GLY A 41 7.13 3.50 9.22
C GLY A 41 6.73 2.59 8.06
N VAL A 42 5.61 2.94 7.43
CA VAL A 42 5.21 2.31 6.18
C VAL A 42 6.16 2.73 5.07
N GLN A 43 6.94 1.78 4.58
CA GLN A 43 7.88 1.90 3.47
C GLN A 43 7.25 1.41 2.16
N THR A 44 7.91 1.71 1.04
CA THR A 44 7.46 1.32 -0.30
C THR A 44 7.26 -0.18 -0.43
N ALA A 45 8.09 -1.00 0.20
CA ALA A 45 7.97 -2.46 0.19
C ALA A 45 6.62 -2.94 0.77
N HIS A 46 6.21 -2.41 1.93
CA HIS A 46 4.93 -2.77 2.56
C HIS A 46 3.73 -2.38 1.69
N VAL A 47 3.82 -1.21 1.03
CA VAL A 47 2.78 -0.79 0.08
C VAL A 47 2.75 -1.69 -1.16
N ALA A 48 3.91 -2.04 -1.72
CA ALA A 48 4.01 -2.93 -2.87
C ALA A 48 3.40 -4.31 -2.58
N GLU A 49 3.69 -4.87 -1.41
CA GLU A 49 3.13 -6.14 -0.97
C GLU A 49 1.61 -6.06 -0.76
N ALA A 50 1.12 -5.01 -0.08
CA ALA A 50 -0.30 -4.74 0.05
C ALA A 50 -1.03 -4.61 -1.30
N VAL A 51 -0.37 -4.02 -2.30
CA VAL A 51 -0.90 -3.91 -3.66
C VAL A 51 -1.00 -5.30 -4.32
N GLN A 52 0.02 -6.16 -4.17
CA GLN A 52 -0.03 -7.51 -4.71
C GLN A 52 -1.13 -8.36 -4.07
N TYR A 53 -1.31 -8.29 -2.74
CA TYR A 53 -2.39 -9.02 -2.07
C TYR A 53 -3.77 -8.66 -2.63
N ARG A 54 -4.03 -7.38 -2.94
CA ARG A 54 -5.31 -6.99 -3.57
C ARG A 54 -5.47 -7.42 -5.02
N ARG A 55 -4.37 -7.65 -5.76
CA ARG A 55 -4.44 -8.20 -7.12
C ARG A 55 -4.79 -9.69 -7.09
N ALA A 56 -4.29 -10.41 -6.10
CA ALA A 56 -4.56 -11.84 -5.92
C ALA A 56 -5.99 -12.13 -5.41
N LEU A 57 -6.61 -11.19 -4.70
CA LEU A 57 -7.97 -11.31 -4.17
C LEU A 57 -9.07 -10.89 -5.18
N ARG A 58 -8.75 -10.81 -6.47
CA ARG A 58 -9.64 -10.33 -7.52
C ARG A 58 -10.05 -11.43 -8.48
#